data_AF-A0A967SXV9-F1
#
_entry.id   AF-A0A967SXV9-F1
#
_cell.length_a   1.000
_cell.length_b   1.000
_cell.length_c   1.000
_cell.angle_alpha   90.00
_cell.angle_beta   90.00
_cell.angle_gamma   90.00
#
_symmetry.space_group_name_H-M   'P 1'
#
loop_
_entity.id
_entity.type
_entity.pdbx_description
1 polymer ?
#
loop_
_entity_poly.entity_id
_entity_poly.type
_entity_poly.pdbx_seq_one_letter_code
_entity_poly.pdbx_strand_id
1 'polypeptide(L)' 'FDRGNYVALLVDKIVRREEILIKSLGPSLKRLKYIIGGSIMADGRIVLVLDIPQIIQETLKTSMAAQIEKPTVVRPRP' A
#
# COMPACT_ATOMS: atom_id res chain seq x y z
N PHE A 1 2.91 9.55 -13.08
CA PHE A 1 4.21 9.03 -12.62
C PHE A 1 5.29 9.68 -13.48
N ASP A 2 5.84 10.80 -13.03
CA ASP A 2 6.93 11.54 -13.68
C ASP A 2 8.11 11.59 -12.68
N ARG A 3 9.31 11.24 -13.16
CA ARG A 3 10.62 11.18 -12.47
C ARG A 3 10.82 10.17 -11.32
N GLY A 4 11.55 9.08 -11.64
CA GLY A 4 12.61 8.50 -10.80
C GLY A 4 12.28 7.72 -9.51
N ASN A 5 11.07 7.80 -8.98
CA ASN A 5 10.74 7.12 -7.72
C ASN A 5 10.16 5.72 -7.96
N TYR A 6 11.03 4.72 -7.87
CA TYR A 6 10.63 3.31 -7.89
C TYR A 6 10.17 2.89 -6.50
N VAL A 7 9.06 2.16 -6.45
CA VAL A 7 8.53 1.57 -5.21
C VAL A 7 8.35 0.07 -5.44
N ALA A 8 8.68 -0.72 -4.42
CA ALA A 8 8.43 -2.15 -4.38
C ALA A 8 7.40 -2.47 -3.29
N LEU A 9 6.50 -3.40 -3.58
CA LEU A 9 5.57 -3.96 -2.61
C LEU A 9 6.03 -5.39 -2.29
N LEU A 10 6.45 -5.61 -1.05
CA LEU A 10 6.77 -6.96 -0.58
C LEU A 10 5.47 -7.75 -0.41
N VAL A 11 5.42 -8.95 -0.99
CA VAL A 11 4.28 -9.87 -0.93
C VAL A 11 4.79 -11.29 -0.75
N ASP A 12 3.95 -12.16 -0.17
CA ASP A 12 4.32 -13.56 0.00
C ASP A 12 4.51 -14.29 -1.33
N LYS A 13 3.60 -14.06 -2.29
CA LYS A 13 3.66 -14.65 -3.63
C LYS A 13 2.77 -13.94 -4.64
N ILE A 14 3.14 -14.04 -5.91
CA ILE A 14 2.27 -13.72 -7.03
C ILE A 14 1.48 -14.96 -7.41
N VAL A 15 0.16 -14.94 -7.25
CA VAL A 15 -0.68 -16.11 -7.53
C VAL A 15 -0.93 -16.24 -9.03
N ARG A 16 -1.43 -15.18 -9.67
CA ARG A 16 -1.69 -15.07 -11.13
C ARG A 16 -2.19 -13.67 -11.47
N ARG A 17 -2.39 -13.40 -12.77
CA ARG A 17 -3.09 -12.22 -13.28
C ARG A 17 -4.52 -12.63 -13.64
N GLU A 18 -5.50 -11.85 -13.18
CA GLU A 18 -6.92 -12.05 -13.48
C GLU A 18 -7.59 -10.71 -13.75
N GLU A 19 -8.62 -10.74 -14.59
CA GLU A 19 -9.56 -9.65 -14.73
C GLU A 19 -10.72 -9.85 -13.76
N ILE A 20 -11.06 -8.81 -12.99
CA ILE A 20 -12.13 -8.85 -12.01
C ILE A 20 -12.99 -7.61 -12.12
N LEU A 21 -14.28 -7.75 -11.80
CA LEU A 21 -15.16 -6.59 -11.63
C LEU A 21 -15.03 -6.07 -10.20
N ILE A 22 -14.66 -4.80 -10.06
CA ILE A 22 -14.56 -4.14 -8.77
C ILE A 22 -15.94 -3.65 -8.34
N LYS A 23 -16.38 -4.03 -7.14
CA LYS A 23 -17.61 -3.56 -6.51
C LYS A 23 -17.29 -2.79 -5.24
N SER A 24 -18.17 -1.84 -4.91
CA SER A 24 -18.13 -1.17 -3.61
C SER A 24 -18.38 -2.18 -2.50
N LEU A 25 -17.62 -2.09 -1.41
CA LEU A 25 -17.70 -3.00 -0.26
C LEU A 25 -18.87 -2.69 0.70
N GLY A 26 -19.68 -1.69 0.37
CA GLY A 26 -20.80 -1.25 1.21
C GLY A 26 -20.38 -0.44 2.44
N PRO A 27 -21.36 0.08 3.21
CA PRO A 27 -21.11 1.07 4.26
C PRO A 27 -20.18 0.61 5.38
N SER A 28 -20.30 -0.65 5.79
CA SER A 28 -19.53 -1.22 6.91
C SER A 28 -18.02 -1.30 6.64
N LEU A 29 -17.63 -1.36 5.37
CA LEU A 29 -16.24 -1.54 4.94
C LEU A 29 -15.65 -0.27 4.31
N LYS A 30 -16.40 0.84 4.26
CA LYS A 30 -15.91 2.15 3.79
C LYS A 30 -14.70 2.69 4.58
N ARG A 31 -14.49 2.21 5.81
CA ARG A 31 -13.38 2.63 6.67
C ARG A 31 -12.07 1.89 6.39
N LEU A 32 -12.09 0.88 5.53
CA LEU A 32 -10.86 0.17 5.16
C LEU A 32 -9.98 1.11 4.34
N LYS A 33 -8.91 1.58 4.98
CA LYS A 33 -7.90 2.42 4.35
C LYS A 33 -7.19 1.62 3.26
N TYR A 34 -6.80 2.30 2.18
CA TYR A 34 -6.03 1.71 1.08
C TYR A 34 -6.77 0.66 0.25
N ILE A 35 -8.09 0.56 0.36
CA ILE A 35 -8.92 -0.38 -0.41
C ILE A 35 -9.86 0.40 -1.33
N ILE A 36 -9.80 0.13 -2.63
CA ILE A 36 -10.71 0.71 -3.62
C ILE A 36 -12.07 0.02 -3.59
N GLY A 37 -12.06 -1.30 -3.38
CA GLY A 37 -13.24 -2.13 -3.40
C GLY A 37 -12.88 -3.60 -3.28
N GLY A 38 -13.80 -4.47 -3.66
CA GLY A 38 -13.53 -5.90 -3.74
C GLY A 38 -14.39 -6.61 -4.76
N SER A 39 -14.13 -7.90 -4.92
CA SER A 39 -14.88 -8.78 -5.79
C SER A 39 -15.14 -10.12 -5.12
N ILE A 40 -16.20 -10.78 -5.56
CA ILE A 40 -16.49 -12.16 -5.19
C ILE A 40 -16.10 -13.00 -6.41
N MET A 41 -15.12 -13.87 -6.22
CA MET A 41 -14.61 -14.78 -7.25
C MET A 41 -15.61 -15.91 -7.52
N ALA A 42 -15.45 -16.60 -8.65
CA ALA A 42 -16.33 -17.71 -9.06
C ALA A 42 -16.35 -18.87 -8.03
N ASP A 43 -15.28 -19.02 -7.25
CA ASP A 43 -15.17 -20.01 -6.18
C ASP A 43 -15.66 -19.49 -4.81
N GLY A 44 -16.31 -18.33 -4.78
CA GLY A 44 -16.87 -17.73 -3.58
C GLY A 44 -15.88 -16.97 -2.71
N ARG A 45 -14.58 -16.93 -3.06
CA ARG A 45 -13.61 -16.13 -2.31
C ARG A 45 -13.82 -14.64 -2.50
N ILE A 46 -13.68 -13.88 -1.43
CA ILE A 46 -13.67 -12.41 -1.48
C ILE A 46 -12.23 -11.95 -1.69
N VAL A 47 -12.03 -11.11 -2.70
CA VAL A 47 -10.75 -10.45 -2.96
C VAL A 47 -10.90 -8.94 -2.76
N LEU A 48 -9.89 -8.31 -2.18
CA LEU A 48 -9.83 -6.86 -2.01
C LEU A 48 -8.88 -6.26 -3.04
N VAL A 49 -9.21 -5.05 -3.52
CA VAL A 49 -8.37 -4.31 -4.46
C VAL A 49 -7.67 -3.18 -3.74
N LEU A 50 -6.34 -3.24 -3.70
CA LEU A 50 -5.50 -2.24 -3.05
C LEU A 50 -5.42 -0.95 -3.88
N ASP A 51 -5.53 0.20 -3.21
CA ASP A 51 -5.22 1.52 -3.75
C ASP A 51 -3.72 1.78 -3.66
N ILE A 52 -2.96 1.25 -4.63
CA ILE A 52 -1.51 1.38 -4.70
C ILE A 52 -1.07 2.86 -4.75
N PRO A 53 -1.68 3.75 -5.55
CA PRO A 53 -1.35 5.17 -5.53
C PRO A 53 -1.51 5.81 -4.15
N GLN A 54 -2.58 5.51 -3.42
CA GLN A 54 -2.79 6.04 -2.07
C GLN A 54 -1.71 5.52 -1.09
N ILE A 55 -1.43 4.21 -1.13
CA ILE A 55 -0.39 3.59 -0.29
C ILE A 55 0.96 4.27 -0.50
N ILE A 56 1.36 4.48 -1.77
CA ILE A 56 2.63 5.11 -2.11
C ILE A 56 2.66 6.56 -1.60
N GLN A 57 1.62 7.35 -1.90
CA GLN A 57 1.58 8.76 -1.51
C GLN A 57 1.67 8.96 0.00
N GLU A 58 0.95 8.15 0.77
CA GLU A 58 0.99 8.24 2.23
C GLU A 58 2.33 7.76 2.80
N THR A 59 2.89 6.68 2.26
CA THR A 59 4.20 6.17 2.69
C THR A 59 5.30 7.21 2.44
N LEU A 60 5.28 7.88 1.28
CA LEU A 60 6.24 8.93 0.96
C LEU A 60 6.13 10.12 1.92
N LYS A 61 4.90 10.55 2.26
CA LYS A 61 4.66 11.61 3.26
C LYS A 61 5.23 11.25 4.63
N THR A 62 4.99 10.03 5.11
CA THR A 62 5.52 9.56 6.41
C THR A 62 7.03 9.42 6.39
N SER A 63 7.62 8.91 5.30
CA SER A 63 9.07 8.74 5.18
C SER A 63 9.83 10.07 5.15
N MET A 64 9.29 11.12 4.51
CA MET A 64 9.87 12.48 4.56
C MET A 64 9.84 13.08 5.97
N ALA A 65 8.81 12.78 6.77
CA ALA A 65 8.75 13.22 8.17
C ALA A 65 9.77 12.48 9.06
N ALA A 66 9.99 11.19 8.81
CA ALA A 66 10.95 10.36 9.56
C ALA A 66 12.42 10.72 9.29
N GLN A 67 12.74 11.40 8.19
CA GLN A 67 14.11 11.86 7.90
C GLN A 67 14.52 13.15 8.64
N ILE A 68 13.61 13.77 9.41
CA ILE A 68 13.90 14.99 10.19
C ILE A 68 14.40 14.66 11.61
N GLU A 69 14.22 13.42 12.12
CA GLU A 69 14.79 12.93 13.38
C GLU A 69 16.13 12.19 13.15
N LYS A 70 17.25 12.91 13.32
CA LYS A 70 18.64 12.43 13.11
C LYS A 70 18.99 11.19 13.97
N PRO A 71 19.73 10.19 13.46
CA PRO A 71 20.71 9.50 14.28
C PRO A 71 21.95 10.40 14.38
N THR A 72 22.00 11.23 15.41
CA THR A 72 23.23 11.91 15.83
C THR A 72 24.27 10.82 16.11
N VAL A 73 25.30 10.74 15.27
CA VAL A 73 26.47 9.91 15.52
C VAL A 73 27.16 10.45 16.78
N VAL A 74 26.88 9.82 17.93
CA VAL A 74 27.67 10.02 19.15
C VAL A 74 28.99 9.28 18.92
N ARG A 75 30.04 10.01 18.52
CA ARG A 75 31.39 9.46 18.47
C ARG A 75 31.81 9.13 19.92
N PRO A 76 32.34 7.92 20.22
CA PRO A 76 32.98 7.69 21.50
C PRO A 76 34.22 8.59 21.62
N ARG A 77 34.39 9.24 22.78
CA ARG A 77 35.62 9.99 23.14
C ARG A 77 36.79 8.99 23.29
N PRO A 78 38.03 9.40 22.94
CA PRO A 78 39.21 8.54 23.07
C PRO A 78 39.50 8.16 24.52
#